data_AF-A0A4P7S0D9-F1
#
_entry.id   AF-A0A4P7S0D9-F1
#
_cell.length_a   1.000
_cell.length_b   1.000
_cell.length_c   1.000
_cell.angle_alpha   90.00
_cell.angle_beta   90.00
_cell.angle_gamma   90.00
#
_symmetry.space_group_name_H-M   'P 1'
#
loop_
_entity.id
_entity.type
_entity.pdbx_description
1 polymer ?
#
loop_
_entity_poly.entity_id
_entity_poly.type
_entity_poly.pdbx_seq_one_letter_code
_entity_poly.pdbx_strand_id
1 'polypeptide(L)'
;MTAKLRLADRTNDIFPILGFVAAMASLAMPLNPWLVAFILCGAVVAAVHHAEVIAHRVGEPFGTLILALAVTVIEVGLILTLMQAEPEKAQTLARDTVFAAVMVILNLLMGLCLLSGAIRHHEQRFQRTGMGAALATLTVLTVVTLVLPNFTSSVPGPFYSATQLGFVAVVSLILYATFALVQTVRHRDYFLPDGDADGDGVPDAHAPPPSMQRTAISGALLLASLVAVVLLAKNLSPVMGALLADWGAPPAVLGVLIAALILAPEGLAAVRAAKADRLQTSLNLALGSALATIGLTIPAVAILSIVADLPIGLGLDAKSTVLLFLSLIVSVQTLANGRTTVLQGVIHLMLFAIYLFTTFVP
;
A
#
# COMPACT_ATOMS: atom_id res chain seq x y z
N MET A 1 14.14 24.40 -12.24
CA MET A 1 14.50 22.98 -11.94
C MET A 1 15.81 22.97 -11.15
N THR A 2 15.74 22.84 -9.82
CA THR A 2 16.89 23.02 -8.90
C THR A 2 17.80 21.78 -8.87
N ALA A 3 19.08 21.93 -8.50
CA ALA A 3 20.08 20.87 -8.49
C ALA A 3 19.70 19.63 -7.64
N LYS A 4 18.85 19.80 -6.61
CA LYS A 4 18.31 18.71 -5.79
C LYS A 4 17.32 17.80 -6.55
N LEU A 5 16.53 18.36 -7.47
CA LEU A 5 15.60 17.58 -8.32
C LEU A 5 16.37 16.74 -9.34
N ARG A 6 17.44 17.29 -9.95
CA ARG A 6 18.30 16.55 -10.90
C ARG A 6 19.05 15.38 -10.27
N LEU A 7 19.40 15.48 -8.98
CA LEU A 7 20.06 14.39 -8.26
C LEU A 7 19.06 13.26 -7.93
N ALA A 8 17.86 13.61 -7.51
CA ALA A 8 16.78 12.66 -7.21
C ALA A 8 16.35 11.88 -8.47
N ASP A 9 16.21 12.57 -9.61
CA ASP A 9 15.92 11.92 -10.90
C ASP A 9 17.02 10.95 -11.31
N ARG A 10 18.30 11.33 -11.13
CA ARG A 10 19.44 10.46 -11.45
C ARG A 10 19.52 9.24 -10.55
N THR A 11 19.27 9.37 -9.25
CA THR A 11 19.27 8.21 -8.35
C THR A 11 18.14 7.24 -8.69
N ASN A 12 16.95 7.77 -9.02
CA ASN A 12 15.80 6.94 -9.38
C ASN A 12 16.00 6.22 -10.71
N ASP A 13 16.75 6.79 -11.66
CA ASP A 13 17.06 6.11 -12.92
C ASP A 13 18.14 5.01 -12.78
N ILE A 14 19.00 5.08 -11.75
CA ILE A 14 20.13 4.15 -11.55
C ILE A 14 19.67 2.83 -10.89
N PHE A 15 18.80 2.93 -9.87
CA PHE A 15 18.34 1.75 -9.12
C PHE A 15 17.63 0.68 -9.96
N PRO A 16 16.81 1.00 -10.98
CA PRO A 16 16.24 0.00 -11.89
C PRO A 16 17.32 -0.79 -12.63
N ILE A 17 18.37 -0.10 -13.10
CA ILE A 17 19.47 -0.72 -13.85
C ILE A 17 20.31 -1.59 -12.92
N LEU A 18 20.70 -1.07 -11.75
CA LEU A 18 21.43 -1.84 -10.74
C LEU A 18 20.62 -3.04 -10.25
N GLY A 19 19.31 -2.85 -10.03
CA GLY A 19 18.37 -3.89 -9.65
C GLY A 19 18.30 -5.00 -10.68
N PHE A 20 18.15 -4.64 -11.95
CA PHE A 20 18.10 -5.61 -13.04
C PHE A 20 19.42 -6.37 -13.19
N VAL A 21 20.57 -5.67 -13.14
CA VAL A 21 21.89 -6.31 -13.20
C VAL A 21 22.11 -7.24 -12.00
N ALA A 22 21.75 -6.81 -10.79
CA ALA A 22 21.84 -7.63 -9.59
C ALA A 22 20.90 -8.84 -9.67
N ALA A 23 19.69 -8.68 -10.19
CA ALA A 23 18.76 -9.76 -10.41
C ALA A 23 19.36 -10.81 -11.37
N MET A 24 19.90 -10.38 -12.52
CA MET A 24 20.57 -11.27 -13.48
C MET A 24 21.82 -11.92 -12.89
N ALA A 25 22.64 -11.19 -12.14
CA ALA A 25 23.81 -11.74 -11.46
C ALA A 25 23.43 -12.79 -10.39
N SER A 26 22.32 -12.56 -9.69
CA SER A 26 21.84 -13.47 -8.65
C SER A 26 21.38 -14.83 -9.17
N LEU A 27 21.03 -14.94 -10.46
CA LEU A 27 20.76 -16.21 -11.13
C LEU A 27 22.03 -17.05 -11.35
N ALA A 28 23.20 -16.41 -11.44
CA ALA A 28 24.47 -17.09 -11.70
C ALA A 28 25.29 -17.35 -10.43
N MET A 29 25.20 -16.46 -9.43
CA MET A 29 25.96 -16.57 -8.18
C MET A 29 25.17 -16.01 -6.99
N PRO A 30 25.35 -16.56 -5.78
CA PRO A 30 24.74 -16.00 -4.58
C PRO A 30 25.34 -14.62 -4.29
N LEU A 31 24.47 -13.61 -4.17
CA LEU A 31 24.86 -12.25 -3.80
C LEU A 31 24.79 -12.05 -2.29
N ASN A 32 25.53 -11.06 -1.78
CA ASN A 32 25.44 -10.67 -0.39
C ASN A 32 23.99 -10.22 -0.05
N PRO A 33 23.33 -10.81 0.97
CA PRO A 33 21.93 -10.52 1.27
C PRO A 33 21.65 -9.06 1.64
N TRP A 34 22.59 -8.39 2.32
CA TRP A 34 22.45 -6.98 2.69
C TRP A 34 22.51 -6.07 1.47
N LEU A 35 23.36 -6.42 0.49
CA LEU A 35 23.42 -5.74 -0.79
C LEU A 35 22.11 -5.95 -1.58
N VAL A 36 21.61 -7.19 -1.61
CA VAL A 36 20.32 -7.51 -2.25
C VAL A 36 19.18 -6.70 -1.61
N ALA A 37 19.11 -6.66 -0.28
CA ALA A 37 18.09 -5.89 0.43
C ALA A 37 18.17 -4.39 0.10
N PHE A 38 19.36 -3.81 0.10
CA PHE A 38 19.55 -2.40 -0.24
C PHE A 38 19.12 -2.09 -1.69
N ILE A 39 19.51 -2.93 -2.64
CA ILE A 39 19.13 -2.77 -4.06
C ILE A 39 17.63 -2.97 -4.25
N LEU A 40 17.03 -3.96 -3.59
CA LEU A 40 15.58 -4.20 -3.60
C LEU A 40 14.81 -2.98 -3.12
N CYS A 41 15.20 -2.40 -1.98
CA CYS A 41 14.58 -1.19 -1.46
C CYS A 41 14.66 -0.03 -2.46
N GLY A 42 15.83 0.18 -3.08
CA GLY A 42 15.99 1.20 -4.11
C GLY A 42 15.14 0.93 -5.36
N ALA A 43 15.03 -0.33 -5.79
CA ALA A 43 14.20 -0.72 -6.93
C ALA A 43 12.71 -0.50 -6.68
N VAL A 44 12.20 -0.77 -5.47
CA VAL A 44 10.82 -0.47 -5.07
C VAL A 44 10.55 1.04 -5.14
N VAL A 45 11.42 1.85 -4.52
CA VAL A 45 11.28 3.32 -4.55
C VAL A 45 11.32 3.85 -5.99
N ALA A 46 12.24 3.34 -6.81
CA ALA A 46 12.36 3.74 -8.21
C ALA A 46 11.14 3.31 -9.05
N ALA A 47 10.58 2.12 -8.80
CA ALA A 47 9.37 1.66 -9.47
C ALA A 47 8.18 2.60 -9.20
N VAL A 48 7.96 2.98 -7.93
CA VAL A 48 6.90 3.94 -7.58
C VAL A 48 7.13 5.28 -8.28
N HIS A 49 8.36 5.80 -8.27
CA HIS A 49 8.68 7.05 -8.96
C HIS A 49 8.40 6.98 -10.47
N HIS A 50 8.81 5.91 -11.16
CA HIS A 50 8.55 5.78 -12.60
C HIS A 50 7.06 5.60 -12.90
N ALA A 51 6.32 4.92 -12.03
CA ALA A 51 4.86 4.83 -12.12
C ALA A 51 4.20 6.21 -11.97
N GLU A 52 4.65 7.06 -11.03
CA GLU A 52 4.19 8.45 -10.90
C GLU A 52 4.48 9.28 -12.16
N VAL A 53 5.66 9.13 -12.77
CA VAL A 53 6.01 9.86 -14.01
C VAL A 53 5.08 9.48 -15.16
N ILE A 54 4.71 8.20 -15.27
CA ILE A 54 3.76 7.73 -16.28
C ILE A 54 2.36 8.27 -15.94
N ALA A 55 1.93 8.14 -14.69
CA ALA A 55 0.64 8.61 -14.21
C ALA A 55 0.43 10.11 -14.47
N HIS A 56 1.46 10.93 -14.22
CA HIS A 56 1.40 12.38 -14.45
C HIS A 56 1.21 12.75 -15.93
N ARG A 57 1.76 11.96 -16.86
CA ARG A 57 1.52 12.20 -18.30
C ARG A 57 0.13 11.75 -18.73
N VAL A 58 -0.37 10.64 -18.17
CA VAL A 58 -1.66 10.06 -18.53
C VAL A 58 -2.82 10.90 -17.98
N GLY A 59 -2.66 11.48 -16.79
CA GLY A 59 -3.69 12.29 -16.12
C GLY A 59 -4.79 11.45 -15.46
N GLU A 60 -5.65 12.11 -14.67
CA GLU A 60 -6.78 11.47 -13.98
C GLU A 60 -7.92 11.11 -14.98
N PRO A 61 -8.62 9.97 -14.81
CA PRO A 61 -8.52 9.01 -13.69
C PRO A 61 -7.45 7.92 -13.87
N PHE A 62 -6.96 7.72 -15.10
CA PHE A 62 -6.13 6.57 -15.45
C PHE A 62 -4.75 6.59 -14.81
N GLY A 63 -4.20 7.76 -14.51
CA GLY A 63 -2.93 7.92 -13.79
C GLY A 63 -2.98 7.27 -12.39
N THR A 64 -4.07 7.49 -11.65
CA THR A 64 -4.28 6.86 -10.33
C THR A 64 -4.32 5.34 -10.43
N LEU A 65 -4.99 4.80 -11.45
CA LEU A 65 -5.06 3.36 -11.70
C LEU A 65 -3.70 2.77 -12.08
N ILE A 66 -2.89 3.48 -12.87
CA ILE A 66 -1.54 3.04 -13.25
C ILE A 66 -0.62 2.96 -12.04
N LEU A 67 -0.64 3.98 -11.18
CA LEU A 67 0.14 3.99 -9.95
C LEU A 67 -0.27 2.83 -9.03
N ALA A 68 -1.58 2.71 -8.77
CA ALA A 68 -2.13 1.64 -7.95
C ALA A 68 -1.75 0.25 -8.50
N LEU A 69 -1.89 0.03 -9.80
CA LEU A 69 -1.54 -1.23 -10.43
C LEU A 69 -0.03 -1.53 -10.31
N ALA A 70 0.84 -0.55 -10.49
CA ALA A 70 2.28 -0.74 -10.35
C ALA A 70 2.64 -1.17 -8.91
N VAL A 71 2.06 -0.52 -7.90
CA VAL A 71 2.24 -0.88 -6.49
C VAL A 71 1.67 -2.28 -6.21
N THR A 72 0.49 -2.62 -6.72
CA THR A 72 -0.08 -3.96 -6.59
C THR A 72 0.80 -5.02 -7.24
N VAL A 73 1.42 -4.76 -8.40
CA VAL A 73 2.33 -5.73 -9.03
C VAL A 73 3.58 -5.95 -8.17
N ILE A 74 4.12 -4.91 -7.54
CA ILE A 74 5.21 -5.04 -6.56
C ILE A 74 4.74 -5.89 -5.38
N GLU A 75 3.60 -5.56 -4.79
CA GLU A 75 3.05 -6.24 -3.61
C GLU A 75 2.76 -7.71 -3.87
N VAL A 76 1.96 -8.01 -4.89
CA VAL A 76 1.62 -9.38 -5.29
C VAL A 76 2.89 -10.13 -5.70
N GLY A 77 3.78 -9.51 -6.46
CA GLY A 77 5.05 -10.13 -6.86
C GLY A 77 5.92 -10.56 -5.67
N LEU A 78 6.01 -9.72 -4.64
CA LEU A 78 6.70 -10.04 -3.40
C LEU A 78 5.99 -11.18 -2.65
N ILE A 79 4.67 -11.10 -2.47
CA ILE A 79 3.87 -12.15 -1.82
C ILE A 79 4.09 -13.50 -2.52
N LEU A 80 3.94 -13.56 -3.85
CA LEU A 80 4.11 -14.77 -4.65
C LEU A 80 5.49 -15.39 -4.49
N THR A 81 6.52 -14.56 -4.55
CA THR A 81 7.91 -15.01 -4.48
C THR A 81 8.21 -15.64 -3.12
N LEU A 82 7.72 -15.01 -2.05
CA LEU A 82 7.88 -15.51 -0.69
C LEU A 82 7.03 -16.76 -0.42
N MET A 83 5.81 -16.82 -0.95
CA MET A 83 4.97 -18.02 -0.88
C MET A 83 5.65 -19.24 -1.52
N GLN A 84 6.39 -19.04 -2.63
CA GLN A 84 7.16 -20.11 -3.27
C GLN A 84 8.41 -20.50 -2.47
N ALA A 85 9.04 -19.54 -1.80
CA ALA A 85 10.24 -19.78 -1.02
C ALA A 85 9.94 -20.46 0.33
N GLU A 86 8.80 -20.17 0.96
CA GLU A 86 8.38 -20.73 2.24
C GLU A 86 6.94 -21.31 2.15
N PRO A 87 6.74 -22.49 1.52
CA PRO A 87 5.40 -23.06 1.29
C PRO A 87 4.58 -23.28 2.57
N GLU A 88 5.24 -23.59 3.69
CA GLU A 88 4.61 -23.82 4.99
C GLU A 88 3.92 -22.58 5.55
N LYS A 89 4.38 -21.38 5.18
CA LYS A 89 3.83 -20.08 5.61
C LYS A 89 3.05 -19.37 4.51
N ALA A 90 3.03 -19.96 3.30
CA ALA A 90 2.45 -19.34 2.11
C ALA A 90 0.96 -19.03 2.27
N GLN A 91 0.22 -19.88 2.98
CA GLN A 91 -1.24 -19.80 3.06
C GLN A 91 -1.74 -18.53 3.77
N THR A 92 -0.96 -17.97 4.71
CA THR A 92 -1.37 -16.77 5.47
C THR A 92 -0.63 -15.52 5.05
N LEU A 93 0.48 -15.62 4.30
CA LEU A 93 1.32 -14.47 3.99
C LEU A 93 0.57 -13.36 3.24
N ALA A 94 -0.28 -13.72 2.27
CA ALA A 94 -1.09 -12.75 1.54
C ALA A 94 -2.06 -12.00 2.47
N ARG A 95 -2.75 -12.73 3.35
CA ARG A 95 -3.63 -12.16 4.38
C ARG A 95 -2.85 -11.23 5.31
N ASP A 96 -1.74 -11.72 5.85
CA ASP A 96 -0.95 -11.03 6.87
C ASP A 96 -0.34 -9.73 6.30
N THR A 97 0.09 -9.75 5.03
CA THR A 97 0.62 -8.57 4.32
C THR A 97 -0.47 -7.52 4.08
N VAL A 98 -1.63 -7.92 3.53
CA VAL A 98 -2.76 -7.01 3.28
C VAL A 98 -3.30 -6.42 4.58
N PHE A 99 -3.44 -7.25 5.61
CA PHE A 99 -3.85 -6.80 6.95
C PHE A 99 -2.83 -5.80 7.53
N ALA A 100 -1.53 -6.12 7.44
CA ALA A 100 -0.48 -5.22 7.89
C ALA A 100 -0.50 -3.88 7.14
N ALA A 101 -0.72 -3.90 5.82
CA ALA A 101 -0.85 -2.68 5.04
C ALA A 101 -1.99 -1.79 5.53
N VAL A 102 -3.18 -2.37 5.78
CA VAL A 102 -4.32 -1.64 6.35
C VAL A 102 -3.97 -1.06 7.73
N MET A 103 -3.33 -1.84 8.60
CA MET A 103 -2.95 -1.39 9.95
C MET A 103 -1.89 -0.30 9.92
N VAL A 104 -0.89 -0.40 9.03
CA VAL A 104 0.12 0.63 8.79
C VAL A 104 -0.54 1.90 8.30
N ILE A 105 -1.48 1.82 7.36
CA ILE A 105 -2.09 3.03 6.78
C ILE A 105 -3.01 3.72 7.79
N LEU A 106 -3.94 2.97 8.39
CA LEU A 106 -4.93 3.54 9.30
C LEU A 106 -4.29 4.05 10.59
N ASN A 107 -3.29 3.36 11.14
CA ASN A 107 -2.78 3.70 12.45
C ASN A 107 -1.44 4.45 12.38
N LEU A 108 -0.46 3.94 11.63
CA LEU A 108 0.84 4.61 11.53
C LEU A 108 0.75 5.85 10.63
N LEU A 109 0.37 5.67 9.36
CA LEU A 109 0.46 6.74 8.38
C LEU A 109 -0.53 7.86 8.68
N MET A 110 -1.81 7.54 8.86
CA MET A 110 -2.81 8.54 9.22
C MET A 110 -2.47 9.18 10.57
N GLY A 111 -2.00 8.41 11.57
CA GLY A 111 -1.52 8.95 12.84
C GLY A 111 -0.38 9.95 12.69
N LEU A 112 0.64 9.64 11.87
CA LEU A 112 1.75 10.54 11.56
C LEU A 112 1.29 11.80 10.82
N CYS A 113 0.35 11.67 9.87
CA CYS A 113 -0.19 12.81 9.12
C CYS A 113 -0.97 13.75 10.03
N LEU A 114 -1.90 13.21 10.84
CA LEU A 114 -2.70 13.98 11.79
C LEU A 114 -1.83 14.64 12.85
N LEU A 115 -0.87 13.91 13.43
CA LEU A 115 0.00 14.44 14.48
C LEU A 115 0.94 15.52 13.95
N SER A 116 1.63 15.25 12.84
CA SER A 116 2.58 16.22 12.27
C SER A 116 1.88 17.47 11.72
N GLY A 117 0.68 17.30 11.19
CA GLY A 117 -0.22 18.39 10.81
C GLY A 117 -0.65 19.25 12.00
N ALA A 118 -1.20 18.62 13.03
CA ALA A 118 -1.69 19.31 14.23
C ALA A 118 -0.57 19.97 15.06
N ILE A 119 0.62 19.37 15.15
CA ILE A 119 1.76 20.00 15.86
C ILE A 119 2.17 21.30 15.17
N ARG A 120 2.13 21.34 13.82
CA ARG A 120 2.63 22.47 13.05
C ARG A 120 1.57 23.57 12.86
N HIS A 121 0.32 23.19 12.63
CA HIS A 121 -0.75 24.09 12.21
C HIS A 121 -1.90 24.18 13.22
N HIS A 122 -1.79 23.52 14.38
CA HIS A 122 -2.83 23.37 15.41
C HIS A 122 -4.08 22.60 14.95
N GLU A 123 -4.84 23.15 14.01
CA GLU A 123 -6.00 22.51 13.38
C GLU A 123 -5.94 22.66 11.85
N GLN A 124 -6.13 21.57 11.13
CA GLN A 124 -6.31 21.55 9.68
C GLN A 124 -7.68 20.96 9.35
N ARG A 125 -8.28 21.40 8.25
CA ARG A 125 -9.61 20.96 7.80
C ARG A 125 -9.52 20.01 6.61
N PHE A 126 -10.53 19.16 6.49
CA PHE A 126 -10.71 18.24 5.38
C PHE A 126 -12.19 17.90 5.20
N GLN A 127 -12.54 17.40 4.03
CA GLN A 127 -13.90 17.07 3.65
C GLN A 127 -14.32 15.71 4.20
N ARG A 128 -15.33 15.74 5.07
CA ARG A 128 -15.84 14.56 5.77
C ARG A 128 -16.51 13.57 4.82
N THR A 129 -17.17 14.07 3.76
CA THR A 129 -17.94 13.25 2.83
C THR A 129 -17.05 12.25 2.08
N GLY A 130 -15.94 12.71 1.47
CA GLY A 130 -15.01 11.84 0.77
C GLY A 130 -14.27 10.89 1.72
N MET A 131 -13.86 11.37 2.89
CA MET A 131 -13.18 10.54 3.89
C MET A 131 -14.10 9.47 4.50
N GLY A 132 -15.36 9.81 4.75
CA GLY A 132 -16.38 8.85 5.20
C GLY A 132 -16.65 7.78 4.14
N ALA A 133 -16.76 8.16 2.87
CA ALA A 133 -16.91 7.22 1.77
C ALA A 133 -15.70 6.27 1.65
N ALA A 134 -14.48 6.79 1.71
CA ALA A 134 -13.26 5.98 1.68
C ALA A 134 -13.20 4.96 2.82
N LEU A 135 -13.48 5.38 4.06
CA LEU A 135 -13.51 4.47 5.22
C LEU A 135 -14.64 3.44 5.13
N ALA A 136 -15.82 3.81 4.62
CA ALA A 136 -16.92 2.87 4.44
C ALA A 136 -16.54 1.78 3.42
N THR A 137 -15.96 2.18 2.27
CA THR A 137 -15.45 1.23 1.28
C THR A 137 -14.37 0.32 1.87
N LEU A 138 -13.43 0.88 2.63
CA LEU A 138 -12.35 0.11 3.27
C LEU A 138 -12.91 -0.87 4.31
N THR A 139 -13.93 -0.46 5.07
CA THR A 139 -14.61 -1.31 6.05
C THR A 139 -15.25 -2.51 5.37
N VAL A 140 -15.98 -2.30 4.27
CA VAL A 140 -16.59 -3.39 3.51
C VAL A 140 -15.53 -4.31 2.93
N LEU A 141 -14.49 -3.77 2.29
CA LEU A 141 -13.40 -4.57 1.72
C LEU A 141 -12.69 -5.40 2.79
N THR A 142 -12.30 -4.80 3.91
CA THR A 142 -11.57 -5.51 4.98
C THR A 142 -12.43 -6.57 5.67
N VAL A 143 -13.69 -6.27 5.98
CA VAL A 143 -14.57 -7.25 6.63
C VAL A 143 -14.93 -8.40 5.69
N VAL A 144 -15.30 -8.10 4.45
CA VAL A 144 -15.67 -9.14 3.47
C VAL A 144 -14.48 -10.00 3.09
N THR A 145 -13.29 -9.43 2.94
CA THR A 145 -12.13 -10.23 2.50
C THR A 145 -11.43 -10.94 3.65
N LEU A 146 -11.29 -10.31 4.83
CA LEU A 146 -10.42 -10.77 5.90
C LEU A 146 -11.15 -11.31 7.14
N VAL A 147 -12.44 -10.99 7.34
CA VAL A 147 -13.19 -11.40 8.55
C VAL A 147 -14.26 -12.44 8.22
N LEU A 148 -15.05 -12.18 7.18
CA LEU A 148 -16.16 -13.02 6.76
C LEU A 148 -15.78 -14.47 6.38
N PRO A 149 -14.57 -14.81 5.85
CA PRO A 149 -14.22 -16.22 5.59
C PRO A 149 -14.42 -17.12 6.81
N ASN A 150 -14.10 -16.63 8.01
CA ASN A 150 -14.21 -17.36 9.28
C ASN A 150 -15.64 -17.73 9.68
N PHE A 151 -16.64 -17.11 9.06
CA PHE A 151 -18.06 -17.28 9.38
C PHE A 151 -18.83 -18.02 8.30
N THR A 152 -18.15 -18.42 7.22
CA THR A 152 -18.76 -19.26 6.18
C THR A 152 -18.68 -20.74 6.54
N SER A 153 -19.63 -21.54 6.05
CA SER A 153 -19.72 -22.97 6.34
C SER A 153 -19.37 -23.87 5.15
N SER A 154 -19.02 -23.28 4.00
CA SER A 154 -18.78 -24.03 2.76
C SER A 154 -17.45 -24.79 2.76
N VAL A 155 -16.43 -24.26 3.44
CA VAL A 155 -15.12 -24.89 3.58
C VAL A 155 -14.70 -24.77 5.06
N PRO A 156 -14.18 -25.83 5.70
CA PRO A 156 -13.66 -25.73 7.06
C PRO A 156 -12.46 -24.79 7.15
N GLY A 157 -12.43 -23.94 8.18
CA GLY A 157 -11.31 -23.05 8.47
C GLY A 157 -11.46 -21.64 7.89
N PRO A 158 -10.39 -20.83 7.88
CA PRO A 158 -10.41 -19.42 7.50
C PRO A 158 -10.39 -19.21 5.97
N PHE A 159 -11.09 -20.06 5.21
CA PHE A 159 -11.00 -20.14 3.75
C PHE A 159 -12.34 -19.84 3.08
N TYR A 160 -12.25 -19.31 1.86
CA TYR A 160 -13.37 -19.31 0.94
C TYR A 160 -13.33 -20.52 0.01
N SER A 161 -14.49 -21.04 -0.36
CA SER A 161 -14.61 -21.87 -1.57
C SER A 161 -14.23 -21.07 -2.82
N ALA A 162 -13.83 -21.74 -3.90
CA ALA A 162 -13.48 -21.07 -5.16
C ALA A 162 -14.58 -20.13 -5.67
N THR A 163 -15.85 -20.52 -5.56
CA THR A 163 -17.01 -19.69 -5.94
C THR A 163 -17.14 -18.44 -5.06
N GLN A 164 -16.99 -18.59 -3.74
CA GLN A 164 -17.03 -17.44 -2.81
C GLN A 164 -15.84 -16.50 -3.05
N LEU A 165 -14.64 -17.06 -3.24
CA LEU A 165 -13.42 -16.29 -3.48
C LEU A 165 -13.52 -15.49 -4.78
N GLY A 166 -14.01 -16.13 -5.86
CA GLY A 166 -14.27 -15.45 -7.13
C GLY A 166 -15.30 -14.33 -7.01
N PHE A 167 -16.39 -14.56 -6.27
CA PHE A 167 -17.38 -13.52 -5.98
C PHE A 167 -16.77 -12.33 -5.20
N VAL A 168 -16.03 -12.62 -4.13
CA VAL A 168 -15.38 -11.59 -3.30
C VAL A 168 -14.34 -10.80 -4.10
N ALA A 169 -13.59 -11.46 -4.99
CA ALA A 169 -12.66 -10.79 -5.90
C ALA A 169 -13.38 -9.79 -6.82
N VAL A 170 -14.48 -10.20 -7.44
CA VAL A 170 -15.28 -9.33 -8.32
C VAL A 170 -15.87 -8.15 -7.55
N VAL A 171 -16.46 -8.40 -6.38
CA VAL A 171 -17.02 -7.33 -5.53
C VAL A 171 -15.93 -6.35 -5.11
N SER A 172 -14.75 -6.85 -4.73
CA SER A 172 -13.63 -6.00 -4.32
C SER A 172 -13.17 -5.08 -5.44
N LEU A 173 -13.06 -5.62 -6.66
CA LEU A 173 -12.69 -4.84 -7.85
C LEU A 173 -13.75 -3.78 -8.19
N ILE A 174 -15.04 -4.12 -8.09
CA ILE A 174 -16.15 -3.18 -8.32
C ILE A 174 -16.11 -2.04 -7.30
N LEU A 175 -15.92 -2.36 -6.01
CA LEU A 175 -15.86 -1.36 -4.95
C LEU A 175 -14.67 -0.42 -5.14
N TYR A 176 -13.49 -0.95 -5.44
CA TYR A 176 -12.30 -0.13 -5.70
C TYR A 176 -12.46 0.73 -6.96
N ALA A 177 -12.91 0.15 -8.07
CA ALA A 177 -13.11 0.88 -9.32
C ALA A 177 -14.15 2.00 -9.15
N THR A 178 -15.25 1.72 -8.44
CA THR A 178 -16.27 2.72 -8.12
C THR A 178 -15.70 3.84 -7.26
N PHE A 179 -14.95 3.50 -6.21
CA PHE A 179 -14.29 4.49 -5.37
C PHE A 179 -13.32 5.36 -6.17
N ALA A 180 -12.44 4.75 -6.98
CA ALA A 180 -11.48 5.45 -7.82
C ALA A 180 -12.16 6.43 -8.79
N LEU A 181 -13.24 6.00 -9.45
CA LEU A 181 -14.03 6.85 -10.36
C LEU A 181 -14.75 8.00 -9.63
N VAL A 182 -15.25 7.74 -8.42
CA VAL A 182 -15.87 8.77 -7.58
C VAL A 182 -14.82 9.80 -7.15
N GLN A 183 -13.66 9.35 -6.70
CA GLN A 183 -12.55 10.20 -6.24
C GLN A 183 -11.95 11.07 -7.34
N THR A 184 -11.87 10.57 -8.57
CA THR A 184 -11.14 11.23 -9.67
C THR A 184 -12.02 11.91 -10.71
N VAL A 185 -13.31 11.53 -10.81
CA VAL A 185 -14.21 12.05 -11.87
C VAL A 185 -15.54 12.50 -11.32
N ARG A 186 -16.35 11.58 -10.77
CA ARG A 186 -17.79 11.82 -10.54
C ARG A 186 -18.09 12.77 -9.39
N HIS A 187 -17.37 12.65 -8.28
CA HIS A 187 -17.54 13.50 -7.09
C HIS A 187 -16.17 13.93 -6.55
N ARG A 188 -15.29 14.36 -7.48
CA ARG A 188 -13.91 14.77 -7.18
C ARG A 188 -13.87 15.93 -6.19
N ASP A 189 -14.90 16.77 -6.22
CA ASP A 189 -15.12 17.89 -5.30
C ASP A 189 -15.17 17.47 -3.83
N TYR A 190 -15.53 16.21 -3.51
CA TYR A 190 -15.50 15.63 -2.16
C TYR A 190 -14.10 15.20 -1.69
N PHE A 191 -13.10 15.35 -2.55
CA PHE A 191 -11.72 14.98 -2.26
C PHE A 191 -10.76 16.15 -2.51
N LEU A 192 -11.23 17.35 -2.85
CA LEU A 192 -10.38 18.53 -3.02
C LEU A 192 -10.41 19.40 -1.75
N PRO A 193 -9.36 20.18 -1.44
CA PRO A 193 -9.43 21.16 -0.35
C PRO A 193 -10.57 22.17 -0.57
N ASP A 194 -11.13 22.69 0.52
CA ASP A 194 -12.15 23.75 0.46
C ASP A 194 -11.58 24.99 -0.24
N GLY A 195 -12.21 25.43 -1.33
CA GLY A 195 -11.77 26.56 -2.16
C GLY A 195 -11.11 26.17 -3.49
N ASP A 196 -10.74 24.90 -3.67
CA ASP A 196 -10.16 24.39 -4.94
C ASP A 196 -11.21 23.79 -5.90
N ALA A 197 -12.48 23.72 -5.48
CA ALA A 197 -13.58 23.14 -6.28
C ALA A 197 -14.06 24.06 -7.42
N ASP A 198 -13.92 25.39 -7.26
CA ASP A 198 -14.37 26.40 -8.21
C ASP A 198 -13.22 26.85 -9.15
N GLY A 199 -12.52 25.93 -9.82
CA GLY A 199 -11.69 26.20 -11.00
C GLY A 199 -10.50 27.18 -10.92
N ASP A 200 -10.37 27.97 -9.86
CA ASP A 200 -9.38 29.03 -9.64
C ASP A 200 -8.36 28.66 -8.55
N GLY A 201 -8.51 27.49 -7.94
CA GLY A 201 -7.49 26.85 -7.12
C GLY A 201 -6.39 26.28 -8.00
N VAL A 202 -5.24 26.97 -8.05
CA VAL A 202 -4.04 26.57 -8.79
C VAL A 202 -3.75 25.08 -8.55
N PRO A 203 -3.84 24.19 -9.56
CA PRO A 203 -3.36 22.84 -9.41
C PRO A 203 -1.86 22.94 -9.17
N ASP A 204 -1.42 22.58 -7.96
CA ASP A 204 -0.01 22.67 -7.63
C ASP A 204 0.75 21.52 -8.32
N ALA A 205 1.09 21.77 -9.59
CA ALA A 205 2.22 21.22 -10.35
C ALA A 205 2.31 21.96 -11.69
N HIS A 206 2.86 23.18 -11.70
CA HIS A 206 3.35 23.86 -12.92
C HIS A 206 4.55 23.16 -13.60
N ALA A 207 4.68 21.85 -13.43
CA ALA A 207 5.60 21.05 -14.23
C ALA A 207 4.83 20.62 -15.49
N PRO A 208 5.26 21.03 -16.70
CA PRO A 208 4.66 20.49 -17.91
C PRO A 208 4.72 18.96 -17.89
N PRO A 209 3.70 18.27 -18.43
CA PRO A 209 3.70 16.81 -18.46
C PRO A 209 5.02 16.32 -19.08
N PRO A 210 5.62 15.26 -18.52
CA PRO A 210 6.93 14.80 -18.96
C PRO A 210 6.89 14.45 -20.44
N SER A 211 8.01 14.64 -21.14
CA SER A 211 8.08 14.39 -22.59
C SER A 211 7.79 12.92 -22.93
N MET A 212 7.34 12.64 -24.16
CA MET A 212 7.06 11.25 -24.59
C MET A 212 8.28 10.35 -24.42
N GLN A 213 9.47 10.86 -24.72
CA GLN A 213 10.73 10.15 -24.50
C GLN A 213 10.95 9.81 -23.03
N ARG A 214 10.74 10.77 -22.11
CA ARG A 214 10.90 10.52 -20.67
C ARG A 214 9.89 9.49 -20.17
N THR A 215 8.64 9.54 -20.63
CA THR A 215 7.63 8.55 -20.25
C THR A 215 7.95 7.16 -20.79
N ALA A 216 8.44 7.04 -22.03
CA ALA A 216 8.86 5.76 -22.58
C ALA A 216 10.05 5.17 -21.81
N ILE A 217 11.04 6.00 -21.45
CA ILE A 217 12.17 5.59 -20.60
C ILE A 217 11.68 5.14 -19.22
N SER A 218 10.80 5.92 -18.57
CA SER A 218 10.19 5.51 -17.30
C SER A 218 9.39 4.22 -17.42
N GLY A 219 8.72 3.98 -18.54
CA GLY A 219 8.04 2.70 -18.80
C GLY A 219 9.00 1.52 -18.81
N ALA A 220 10.13 1.65 -19.52
CA ALA A 220 11.15 0.60 -19.56
C ALA A 220 11.81 0.40 -18.18
N LEU A 221 12.12 1.48 -17.47
CA LEU A 221 12.73 1.42 -16.13
C LEU A 221 11.75 0.86 -15.09
N LEU A 222 10.46 1.18 -15.17
CA LEU A 222 9.43 0.57 -14.34
C LEU A 222 9.42 -0.95 -14.53
N LEU A 223 9.35 -1.43 -15.76
CA LEU A 223 9.38 -2.87 -16.05
C LEU A 223 10.67 -3.53 -15.52
N ALA A 224 11.83 -2.89 -15.71
CA ALA A 224 13.10 -3.38 -15.18
C ALA A 224 13.08 -3.48 -13.64
N SER A 225 12.55 -2.46 -12.95
CA SER A 225 12.39 -2.48 -11.50
C SER A 225 11.43 -3.57 -11.03
N LEU A 226 10.29 -3.76 -11.70
CA LEU A 226 9.34 -4.81 -11.34
C LEU A 226 9.97 -6.21 -11.44
N VAL A 227 10.69 -6.48 -12.54
CA VAL A 227 11.45 -7.73 -12.71
C VAL A 227 12.52 -7.88 -11.63
N ALA A 228 13.27 -6.81 -11.35
CA ALA A 228 14.30 -6.81 -10.33
C ALA A 228 13.73 -7.12 -8.94
N VAL A 229 12.61 -6.49 -8.57
CA VAL A 229 11.94 -6.70 -7.28
C VAL A 229 11.56 -8.17 -7.09
N VAL A 230 10.87 -8.75 -8.08
CA VAL A 230 10.42 -10.16 -8.02
C VAL A 230 11.60 -11.11 -7.91
N LEU A 231 12.64 -10.94 -8.74
CA LEU A 231 13.79 -11.85 -8.74
C LEU A 231 14.67 -11.70 -7.49
N LEU A 232 14.92 -10.47 -7.03
CA LEU A 232 15.75 -10.22 -5.85
C LEU A 232 15.05 -10.67 -4.56
N ALA A 233 13.72 -10.54 -4.47
CA ALA A 233 12.97 -11.01 -3.31
C ALA A 233 13.12 -12.52 -3.07
N LYS A 234 13.29 -13.31 -4.13
CA LYS A 234 13.51 -14.76 -4.03
C LYS A 234 14.79 -15.10 -3.26
N ASN A 235 15.85 -14.31 -3.47
CA ASN A 235 17.12 -14.50 -2.79
C ASN A 235 17.07 -13.96 -1.36
N LEU A 236 16.22 -12.97 -1.09
CA LEU A 236 16.09 -12.35 0.22
C LEU A 236 15.20 -13.16 1.17
N SER A 237 14.21 -13.91 0.64
CA SER A 237 13.27 -14.69 1.46
C SER A 237 13.93 -15.59 2.50
N PRO A 238 14.87 -16.49 2.13
CA PRO A 238 15.42 -17.44 3.11
C PRO A 238 16.23 -16.74 4.20
N VAL A 239 16.86 -15.61 3.83
CA VAL A 239 17.64 -14.79 4.77
C VAL A 239 16.72 -14.07 5.74
N MET A 240 15.61 -13.50 5.26
CA MET A 240 14.60 -12.91 6.14
C MET A 240 13.96 -13.95 7.06
N GLY A 241 13.65 -15.15 6.54
CA GLY A 241 13.15 -16.26 7.34
C GLY A 241 14.12 -16.65 8.46
N ALA A 242 15.41 -16.78 8.16
CA ALA A 242 16.45 -17.08 9.16
C ALA A 242 16.61 -15.95 10.20
N LEU A 243 16.67 -14.69 9.75
CA LEU A 243 16.78 -13.53 10.67
C LEU A 243 15.58 -13.41 11.61
N LEU A 244 14.37 -13.62 11.10
CA LEU A 244 13.17 -13.61 11.92
C LEU A 244 13.15 -14.78 12.91
N ALA A 245 13.59 -15.97 12.48
CA ALA A 245 13.72 -17.12 13.36
C ALA A 245 14.74 -16.87 14.49
N ASP A 246 15.89 -16.27 14.18
CA ASP A 246 16.91 -15.89 15.16
C ASP A 246 16.39 -14.85 16.18
N TRP A 247 15.47 -13.98 15.76
CA TRP A 247 14.81 -13.01 16.64
C TRP A 247 13.60 -13.60 17.40
N GLY A 248 13.23 -14.85 17.15
CA GLY A 248 11.99 -15.44 17.65
C GLY A 248 10.73 -14.73 17.15
N ALA A 249 10.83 -14.02 16.02
CA ALA A 249 9.75 -13.20 15.48
C ALA A 249 8.71 -14.06 14.74
N PRO A 250 7.40 -13.85 14.99
CA PRO A 250 6.35 -14.58 14.30
C PRO A 250 6.32 -14.29 12.78
N PRO A 251 5.81 -15.24 11.96
CA PRO A 251 5.68 -15.05 10.50
C PRO A 251 4.95 -13.77 10.08
N ALA A 252 3.98 -13.32 10.87
CA ALA A 252 3.22 -12.09 10.60
C ALA A 252 4.10 -10.82 10.54
N VAL A 253 5.27 -10.82 11.22
CA VAL A 253 6.24 -9.71 11.16
C VAL A 253 6.76 -9.50 9.74
N LEU A 254 6.89 -10.57 8.95
CA LEU A 254 7.31 -10.46 7.55
C LEU A 254 6.31 -9.63 6.73
N GLY A 255 5.02 -9.87 6.92
CA GLY A 255 3.95 -9.08 6.29
C GLY A 255 4.03 -7.59 6.65
N VAL A 256 4.35 -7.28 7.91
CA VAL A 256 4.55 -5.89 8.36
C VAL A 256 5.74 -5.22 7.67
N LEU A 257 6.87 -5.92 7.54
CA LEU A 257 8.06 -5.39 6.88
C LEU A 257 7.82 -5.13 5.39
N ILE A 258 7.13 -6.05 4.70
CA ILE A 258 6.77 -5.90 3.29
C ILE A 258 5.82 -4.72 3.11
N ALA A 259 4.76 -4.66 3.91
CA ALA A 259 3.81 -3.55 3.88
C ALA A 259 4.52 -2.21 4.10
N ALA A 260 5.37 -2.10 5.14
CA ALA A 260 6.12 -0.88 5.43
C ALA A 260 7.05 -0.48 4.28
N LEU A 261 7.72 -1.44 3.63
CA LEU A 261 8.61 -1.17 2.49
C LEU A 261 7.84 -0.60 1.30
N ILE A 262 6.73 -1.23 0.93
CA ILE A 262 5.91 -0.84 -0.22
C ILE A 262 5.25 0.52 0.01
N LEU A 263 4.75 0.74 1.23
CA LEU A 263 4.02 1.96 1.61
C LEU A 263 4.94 3.14 1.93
N ALA A 264 6.25 2.94 2.08
CA ALA A 264 7.17 3.99 2.50
C ALA A 264 7.17 5.23 1.57
N PRO A 265 7.22 5.10 0.22
CA PRO A 265 7.25 6.28 -0.66
C PRO A 265 5.98 7.13 -0.52
N GLU A 266 4.81 6.51 -0.58
CA GLU A 266 3.50 7.17 -0.46
C GLU A 266 3.29 7.72 0.96
N GLY A 267 3.71 6.97 1.98
CA GLY A 267 3.62 7.42 3.36
C GLY A 267 4.46 8.68 3.63
N LEU A 268 5.67 8.74 3.08
CA LEU A 268 6.51 9.94 3.15
C LEU A 268 5.91 11.11 2.36
N ALA A 269 5.22 10.85 1.24
CA ALA A 269 4.54 11.87 0.46
C ALA A 269 3.32 12.44 1.23
N ALA A 270 2.51 11.58 1.83
CA ALA A 270 1.36 11.98 2.64
C ALA A 270 1.80 12.80 3.86
N VAL A 271 2.79 12.35 4.65
CA VAL A 271 3.30 13.12 5.79
C VAL A 271 3.87 14.48 5.35
N ARG A 272 4.53 14.54 4.18
CA ARG A 272 5.00 15.81 3.60
C ARG A 272 3.83 16.74 3.26
N ALA A 273 2.76 16.23 2.65
CA ALA A 273 1.56 17.00 2.34
C ALA A 273 0.87 17.52 3.62
N ALA A 274 0.72 16.70 4.65
CA ALA A 274 0.16 17.12 5.93
C ALA A 274 0.95 18.28 6.55
N LYS A 275 2.29 18.18 6.58
CA LYS A 275 3.18 19.26 7.05
C LYS A 275 3.11 20.52 6.20
N ALA A 276 2.76 20.41 4.92
CA ALA A 276 2.62 21.52 3.97
C ALA A 276 1.22 22.16 3.99
N ASP A 277 0.43 21.89 5.03
CA ASP A 277 -0.95 22.34 5.19
C ASP A 277 -1.96 21.75 4.20
N ARG A 278 -1.66 20.59 3.62
CA ARG A 278 -2.49 19.90 2.63
C ARG A 278 -3.00 18.56 3.15
N LEU A 279 -3.75 18.62 4.26
CA LEU A 279 -4.23 17.41 4.90
C LEU A 279 -5.20 16.61 4.02
N GLN A 280 -6.10 17.27 3.28
CA GLN A 280 -7.00 16.57 2.35
C GLN A 280 -6.20 15.70 1.37
N THR A 281 -5.18 16.26 0.72
CA THR A 281 -4.27 15.52 -0.17
C THR A 281 -3.57 14.38 0.55
N SER A 282 -3.08 14.63 1.77
CA SER A 282 -2.43 13.62 2.60
C SER A 282 -3.35 12.43 2.90
N LEU A 283 -4.61 12.68 3.28
CA LEU A 283 -5.57 11.63 3.60
C LEU A 283 -6.05 10.90 2.35
N ASN A 284 -6.23 11.60 1.23
CA ASN A 284 -6.53 10.98 -0.07
C ASN A 284 -5.43 10.00 -0.49
N LEU A 285 -4.15 10.39 -0.34
CA LEU A 285 -3.01 9.52 -0.62
C LEU A 285 -3.03 8.29 0.29
N ALA A 286 -3.16 8.48 1.60
CA ALA A 286 -3.17 7.38 2.56
C ALA A 286 -4.35 6.41 2.35
N LEU A 287 -5.60 6.90 2.40
CA LEU A 287 -6.77 6.03 2.27
C LEU A 287 -6.94 5.46 0.85
N GLY A 288 -6.56 6.23 -0.18
CA GLY A 288 -6.51 5.75 -1.55
C GLY A 288 -5.55 4.57 -1.72
N SER A 289 -4.38 4.64 -1.08
CA SER A 289 -3.40 3.54 -1.01
C SER A 289 -4.01 2.30 -0.34
N ALA A 290 -4.67 2.45 0.81
CA ALA A 290 -5.29 1.31 1.52
C ALA A 290 -6.33 0.61 0.65
N LEU A 291 -7.18 1.40 -0.01
CA LEU A 291 -8.23 0.90 -0.89
C LEU A 291 -7.66 0.21 -2.13
N ALA A 292 -6.58 0.75 -2.71
CA ALA A 292 -5.86 0.13 -3.83
C ALA A 292 -5.23 -1.19 -3.42
N THR A 293 -4.48 -1.21 -2.31
CA THR A 293 -3.86 -2.42 -1.76
C THR A 293 -4.89 -3.52 -1.60
N ILE A 294 -5.94 -3.31 -0.80
CA ILE A 294 -6.90 -4.40 -0.57
C ILE A 294 -7.77 -4.69 -1.80
N GLY A 295 -8.21 -3.65 -2.51
CA GLY A 295 -9.14 -3.73 -3.61
C GLY A 295 -8.56 -4.35 -4.88
N LEU A 296 -7.23 -4.34 -5.05
CA LEU A 296 -6.52 -4.94 -6.18
C LEU A 296 -5.72 -6.20 -5.80
N THR A 297 -5.10 -6.23 -4.61
CA THR A 297 -4.28 -7.38 -4.18
C THR A 297 -5.14 -8.60 -3.89
N ILE A 298 -6.31 -8.44 -3.24
CA ILE A 298 -7.19 -9.59 -2.99
C ILE A 298 -7.69 -10.25 -4.29
N PRO A 299 -8.19 -9.51 -5.30
CA PRO A 299 -8.51 -10.11 -6.59
C PRO A 299 -7.33 -10.81 -7.27
N ALA A 300 -6.14 -10.22 -7.24
CA ALA A 300 -4.94 -10.83 -7.85
C ALA A 300 -4.58 -12.15 -7.15
N VAL A 301 -4.58 -12.15 -5.82
CA VAL A 301 -4.33 -13.32 -4.97
C VAL A 301 -5.42 -14.38 -5.16
N ALA A 302 -6.68 -13.98 -5.31
CA ALA A 302 -7.81 -14.88 -5.59
C ALA A 302 -7.66 -15.59 -6.94
N ILE A 303 -7.31 -14.85 -8.00
CA ILE A 303 -7.05 -15.43 -9.33
C ILE A 303 -5.92 -16.46 -9.24
N LEU A 304 -4.83 -16.11 -8.57
CA LEU A 304 -3.73 -17.05 -8.35
C LEU A 304 -4.19 -18.29 -7.59
N SER A 305 -4.88 -18.12 -6.47
CA SER A 305 -5.36 -19.23 -5.63
C SER A 305 -6.18 -20.22 -6.44
N ILE A 306 -7.10 -19.73 -7.29
CA ILE A 306 -7.96 -20.56 -8.13
C ILE A 306 -7.18 -21.24 -9.27
N VAL A 307 -6.27 -20.52 -9.94
CA VAL A 307 -5.53 -21.06 -11.10
C VAL A 307 -4.43 -22.03 -10.68
N ALA A 308 -3.76 -21.76 -9.57
CA ALA A 308 -2.64 -22.54 -9.06
C ALA A 308 -3.07 -23.60 -8.02
N ASP A 309 -4.37 -23.69 -7.71
CA ASP A 309 -4.93 -24.57 -6.67
C ASP A 309 -4.22 -24.43 -5.31
N LEU A 310 -3.87 -23.18 -4.97
CA LEU A 310 -3.19 -22.84 -3.73
C LEU A 310 -4.21 -22.37 -2.70
N PRO A 311 -4.43 -23.09 -1.58
CA PRO A 311 -5.37 -22.66 -0.55
C PRO A 311 -4.80 -21.45 0.20
N ILE A 312 -5.46 -20.30 0.09
CA ILE A 312 -5.07 -19.06 0.77
C ILE A 312 -6.07 -18.76 1.89
N GLY A 313 -5.58 -18.80 3.13
CA GLY A 313 -6.36 -18.53 4.32
C GLY A 313 -6.48 -17.02 4.50
N LEU A 314 -7.59 -16.44 4.06
CA LEU A 314 -7.84 -15.00 4.17
C LEU A 314 -8.43 -14.60 5.53
N GLY A 315 -9.08 -15.51 6.24
CA GLY A 315 -9.69 -15.22 7.54
C GLY A 315 -8.64 -14.88 8.61
N LEU A 316 -8.80 -13.74 9.26
CA LEU A 316 -7.96 -13.28 10.38
C LEU A 316 -8.23 -14.07 11.65
N ASP A 317 -7.23 -14.19 12.52
CA ASP A 317 -7.44 -14.69 13.87
C ASP A 317 -8.23 -13.68 14.73
N ALA A 318 -8.66 -14.12 15.91
CA ALA A 318 -9.49 -13.31 16.81
C ALA A 318 -8.80 -12.01 17.25
N LYS A 319 -7.50 -12.05 17.56
CA LYS A 319 -6.74 -10.87 17.98
C LYS A 319 -6.67 -9.86 16.84
N SER A 320 -6.26 -10.30 15.65
CA SER A 320 -6.17 -9.44 14.47
C SER A 320 -7.53 -8.84 14.09
N THR A 321 -8.61 -9.62 14.23
CA THR A 321 -9.98 -9.15 14.02
C THR A 321 -10.36 -8.03 15.00
N VAL A 322 -10.07 -8.19 16.30
CA VAL A 322 -10.34 -7.16 17.32
C VAL A 322 -9.56 -5.87 17.02
N LEU A 323 -8.27 -5.98 16.66
CA LEU A 323 -7.44 -4.82 16.32
C LEU A 323 -7.93 -4.10 15.06
N LEU A 324 -8.39 -4.85 14.05
CA LEU A 324 -8.99 -4.29 12.84
C LEU A 324 -10.24 -3.47 13.19
N PHE A 325 -11.19 -4.07 13.92
CA PHE A 325 -12.43 -3.38 14.30
C PHE A 325 -12.16 -2.14 15.16
N LEU A 326 -11.25 -2.23 16.13
CA LEU A 326 -10.86 -1.08 16.94
C LEU A 326 -10.29 0.05 16.06
N SER A 327 -9.40 -0.29 15.12
CA SER A 327 -8.81 0.68 14.18
C SER A 327 -9.87 1.33 13.30
N LEU A 328 -10.82 0.55 12.76
CA LEU A 328 -11.91 1.07 11.91
C LEU A 328 -12.84 1.99 12.71
N ILE A 329 -13.26 1.60 13.91
CA ILE A 329 -14.13 2.40 14.79
C ILE A 329 -13.45 3.73 15.15
N VAL A 330 -12.19 3.68 15.56
CA VAL A 330 -11.43 4.89 15.90
C VAL A 330 -11.24 5.76 14.67
N SER A 331 -10.91 5.18 13.51
CA SER A 331 -10.76 5.94 12.25
C SER A 331 -12.05 6.67 11.86
N VAL A 332 -13.21 6.03 11.99
CA VAL A 332 -14.51 6.68 11.73
C VAL A 332 -14.72 7.87 12.67
N GLN A 333 -14.45 7.71 13.97
CA GLN A 333 -14.58 8.79 14.94
C GLN A 333 -13.59 9.94 14.67
N THR A 334 -12.36 9.61 14.30
CA THR A 334 -11.34 10.60 13.93
C THR A 334 -11.77 11.42 12.72
N LEU A 335 -12.25 10.76 11.66
CA LEU A 335 -12.59 11.44 10.41
C LEU A 335 -13.95 12.15 10.43
N ALA A 336 -14.86 11.74 11.32
CA ALA A 336 -16.18 12.37 11.48
C ALA A 336 -16.11 13.86 11.87
N ASN A 337 -15.02 14.29 12.51
CA ASN A 337 -14.84 15.67 12.96
C ASN A 337 -14.35 16.63 11.86
N GLY A 338 -13.83 16.14 10.73
CA GLY A 338 -13.33 16.97 9.62
C GLY A 338 -12.19 17.93 10.00
N ARG A 339 -11.55 17.70 11.15
CA ARG A 339 -10.42 18.49 11.66
C ARG A 339 -9.36 17.63 12.31
N THR A 340 -8.09 18.04 12.22
CA THR A 340 -6.99 17.38 12.93
C THR A 340 -6.98 17.73 14.40
N THR A 341 -6.60 16.78 15.25
CA THR A 341 -6.14 17.08 16.60
C THR A 341 -4.93 16.23 16.96
N VAL A 342 -4.08 16.76 17.84
CA VAL A 342 -2.90 16.05 18.36
C VAL A 342 -3.32 14.73 19.01
N LEU A 343 -4.41 14.74 19.80
CA LEU A 343 -4.90 13.55 20.49
C LEU A 343 -5.29 12.44 19.50
N GLN A 344 -5.98 12.78 18.41
CA GLN A 344 -6.36 11.78 17.40
C GLN A 344 -5.12 11.17 16.74
N GLY A 345 -4.12 11.99 16.40
CA GLY A 345 -2.84 11.49 15.87
C GLY A 345 -2.14 10.53 16.84
N VAL A 346 -2.07 10.88 18.13
CA VAL A 346 -1.47 10.03 19.16
C VAL A 346 -2.24 8.73 19.35
N ILE A 347 -3.58 8.76 19.37
CA ILE A 347 -4.41 7.55 19.50
C ILE A 347 -4.06 6.55 18.39
N HIS A 348 -4.04 6.98 17.13
CA HIS A 348 -3.68 6.14 16.00
C HIS A 348 -2.26 5.57 16.12
N LEU A 349 -1.28 6.38 16.51
CA LEU A 349 0.09 5.90 16.72
C LEU A 349 0.18 4.89 17.87
N MET A 350 -0.60 5.04 18.94
CA MET A 350 -0.65 4.07 20.04
C MET A 350 -1.34 2.78 19.62
N LEU A 351 -2.40 2.83 18.80
CA LEU A 351 -2.99 1.64 18.21
C LEU A 351 -1.99 0.90 17.33
N PHE A 352 -1.19 1.61 16.53
CA PHE A 352 -0.12 1.00 15.75
C PHE A 352 0.96 0.37 16.64
N ALA A 353 1.36 1.06 17.71
CA ALA A 353 2.35 0.53 18.65
C ALA A 353 1.85 -0.75 19.35
N ILE A 354 0.57 -0.79 19.75
CA ILE A 354 -0.07 -1.98 20.32
C ILE A 354 -0.12 -3.11 19.28
N TYR A 355 -0.53 -2.82 18.04
CA TYR A 355 -0.53 -3.79 16.95
C TYR A 355 0.87 -4.36 16.69
N LEU A 356 1.88 -3.50 16.59
CA LEU A 356 3.26 -3.91 16.34
C LEU A 356 3.77 -4.77 17.50
N PHE A 357 3.60 -4.30 18.74
CA PHE A 357 4.02 -5.03 19.93
C PHE A 357 3.37 -6.42 19.99
N THR A 358 2.05 -6.50 19.80
CA THR A 358 1.31 -7.78 19.80
C THR A 358 1.54 -8.62 18.55
N THR A 359 2.24 -8.12 17.53
CA THR A 359 2.69 -8.92 16.39
C THR A 359 4.04 -9.56 16.67
N PHE A 360 4.94 -8.86 17.38
CA PHE A 360 6.24 -9.39 17.83
C PHE A 360 6.11 -10.29 19.07
N VAL A 361 5.20 -9.95 19.98
CA VAL A 361 4.92 -10.63 21.24
C VAL A 361 3.45 -11.08 21.22
N PRO A 362 3.14 -12.21 20.56
CA PRO A 362 1.80 -12.57 20.12
C PRO A 362 0.78 -12.92 21.20
#